data_AF-A0A095VXK7-F1
#
_entry.id   AF-A0A095VXK7-F1
#
_cell.length_a   1.000
_cell.length_b   1.000
_cell.length_c   1.000
_cell.angle_alpha   90.00
_cell.angle_beta   90.00
_cell.angle_gamma   90.00
#
_symmetry.space_group_name_H-M   'P 1'
#
loop_
_entity.id
_entity.type
_entity.pdbx_description
1 polymer ?
#
loop_
_entity_poly.entity_id
_entity_poly.type
_entity_poly.pdbx_seq_one_letter_code
_entity_poly.pdbx_strand_id
1 'polypeptide(L)'
;MSKPPLIIIIVVVAIAFLAGRQFFKQRNENQVNDDSPVVTQQAMVVSKRSFPYPDRHTRQQQVIAGETLRYEVTFRRTPVGENFKVLMSEAQYDECEAGATGALKMQGTRFVSFTPGGR
;
A
#
# COMPACT_ATOMS: atom_id res chain seq x y z
N MET A 1 14.76 -40.92 31.85
CA MET A 1 14.21 -40.90 30.47
C MET A 1 12.92 -40.07 30.49
N SER A 2 13.05 -38.75 30.42
CA SER A 2 11.94 -37.80 30.51
C SER A 2 11.39 -37.53 29.11
N LYS A 3 10.37 -38.30 28.69
CA LYS A 3 9.57 -37.94 27.52
C LYS A 3 8.87 -36.62 27.85
N PRO A 4 9.10 -35.53 27.09
CA PRO A 4 8.36 -34.30 27.33
C PRO A 4 6.86 -34.61 27.23
N PRO A 5 6.04 -34.13 28.16
CA PRO A 5 4.62 -34.46 28.20
C PRO A 5 3.98 -34.05 26.88
N LEU A 6 3.18 -34.95 26.30
CA LEU A 6 2.59 -34.84 24.96
C LEU A 6 1.86 -33.50 24.74
N ILE A 7 1.29 -32.94 25.81
CA ILE A 7 0.62 -31.64 25.84
C ILE A 7 1.57 -30.51 25.44
N ILE A 8 2.82 -30.51 25.91
CA ILE A 8 3.80 -29.46 25.58
C ILE A 8 4.14 -29.48 24.09
N ILE A 9 4.27 -30.67 23.49
CA ILE A 9 4.56 -30.82 22.06
C ILE A 9 3.40 -30.24 21.24
N ILE A 10 2.16 -30.56 21.61
CA ILE A 10 0.95 -30.05 20.93
C ILE A 10 0.88 -28.51 21.01
N VAL A 11 1.14 -27.96 22.20
CA VAL A 11 1.14 -26.50 22.41
C VAL A 11 2.22 -25.80 21.58
N VAL A 12 3.43 -26.35 21.52
CA VAL A 12 4.53 -25.81 20.71
C VAL A 12 4.17 -25.82 19.22
N VAL A 13 3.58 -26.91 18.72
CA VAL A 13 3.13 -27.00 17.31
C VAL A 13 2.02 -25.99 17.00
N ALA A 14 1.06 -25.80 17.92
CA ALA A 14 -0.01 -24.83 17.74
C ALA A 14 0.52 -23.37 17.67
N ILE A 15 1.46 -23.01 18.55
CA ILE A 15 2.08 -21.68 18.56
C ILE A 15 2.90 -21.46 17.27
N ALA A 16 3.66 -22.45 16.82
CA ALA A 16 4.43 -22.36 15.58
C ALA A 16 3.52 -22.15 14.36
N PHE A 17 2.39 -22.85 14.29
CA PHE A 17 1.42 -22.72 13.20
C PHE A 17 0.73 -21.34 13.19
N LEU A 18 0.34 -20.83 14.37
CA LEU A 18 -0.25 -19.50 14.51
C LEU A 18 0.73 -18.37 14.14
N ALA A 19 1.98 -18.47 14.61
CA ALA A 19 3.02 -17.48 14.31
C ALA A 19 3.41 -17.46 12.82
N GLY A 20 3.42 -18.62 12.17
CA GLY A 20 3.76 -18.73 10.74
C GLY A 20 2.80 -17.97 9.82
N ARG A 21 1.51 -17.91 10.13
CA ARG A 21 0.50 -17.31 9.24
C ARG A 21 0.65 -15.79 9.05
N GLN A 22 1.13 -15.07 10.06
CA GLN A 22 1.15 -13.60 10.04
C GLN A 22 2.33 -13.01 9.24
N PHE A 23 3.41 -13.77 9.04
CA PHE A 23 4.62 -13.27 8.37
C PHE A 23 4.56 -13.32 6.83
N PHE A 24 3.80 -14.25 6.24
CA PHE A 24 3.75 -14.41 4.78
C PHE A 24 2.95 -13.32 4.05
N LYS A 25 2.10 -12.56 4.75
CA LYS A 25 1.19 -11.61 4.08
C LYS A 25 1.94 -10.44 3.43
N GLN A 26 2.94 -9.89 4.09
CA GLN A 26 3.60 -8.65 3.64
C GLN A 26 4.61 -8.88 2.50
N ARG A 27 5.32 -10.01 2.50
CA ARG A 27 6.19 -10.37 1.35
C ARG A 27 5.38 -10.76 0.12
N ASN A 28 4.23 -11.41 0.32
CA ASN A 28 3.35 -11.78 -0.78
C ASN A 28 2.82 -10.55 -1.52
N GLU A 29 2.48 -9.45 -0.86
CA GLU A 29 1.92 -8.27 -1.56
C GLU A 29 2.91 -7.65 -2.57
N ASN A 30 4.20 -7.57 -2.22
CA ASN A 30 5.21 -7.06 -3.14
C ASN A 30 5.45 -8.03 -4.30
N GLN A 31 5.56 -9.33 -4.02
CA GLN A 31 5.73 -10.35 -5.07
C GLN A 31 4.53 -10.42 -6.00
N VAL A 32 3.31 -10.37 -5.44
CA VAL A 32 2.07 -10.32 -6.21
C VAL A 32 1.99 -9.07 -7.08
N ASN A 33 2.43 -7.92 -6.57
CA ASN A 33 2.49 -6.70 -7.38
C ASN A 33 3.53 -6.79 -8.50
N ASP A 34 4.71 -7.33 -8.23
CA ASP A 34 5.76 -7.49 -9.23
C ASP A 34 5.35 -8.52 -10.32
N ASP A 35 4.63 -9.57 -9.93
CA ASP A 35 4.06 -10.58 -10.85
C ASP A 35 2.76 -10.11 -11.54
N SER A 36 2.16 -9.00 -11.10
CA SER A 36 0.91 -8.47 -11.67
C SER A 36 1.17 -7.80 -13.02
N PRO A 37 0.29 -8.01 -14.02
CA PRO A 37 0.36 -7.27 -15.27
C PRO A 37 0.08 -5.79 -15.05
N VAL A 38 0.72 -4.93 -15.84
CA VAL A 38 0.42 -3.49 -15.86
C VAL A 38 -0.91 -3.27 -16.57
N VAL A 39 -1.90 -2.75 -15.84
CA VAL A 39 -3.25 -2.48 -16.36
C VAL A 39 -3.43 -0.98 -16.54
N THR A 40 -3.93 -0.59 -17.71
CA THR A 40 -4.34 0.80 -18.00
C THR A 40 -5.86 0.90 -17.89
N GLN A 41 -6.36 1.84 -17.11
CA GLN A 41 -7.79 2.08 -16.93
C GLN A 41 -8.10 3.59 -16.93
N GLN A 42 -9.32 3.96 -17.30
CA GLN A 42 -9.77 5.35 -17.21
C GLN A 42 -10.13 5.68 -15.75
N ALA A 43 -9.58 6.79 -15.23
CA ALA A 43 -9.87 7.25 -13.89
C ALA A 43 -9.86 8.78 -13.80
N MET A 44 -10.64 9.32 -12.86
CA MET A 44 -10.67 10.73 -12.51
C MET A 44 -9.98 10.95 -11.17
N VAL A 45 -9.14 11.98 -11.08
CA VAL A 45 -8.57 12.43 -9.80
C VAL A 45 -9.64 13.19 -9.04
N VAL A 46 -10.14 12.65 -7.93
CA VAL A 46 -11.18 13.28 -7.12
C VAL A 46 -10.57 14.24 -6.10
N SER A 47 -9.54 13.80 -5.41
CA SER A 47 -8.88 14.59 -4.38
C SER A 47 -7.42 14.21 -4.21
N LYS A 48 -6.65 15.15 -3.69
CA LYS A 48 -5.24 15.01 -3.39
C LYS A 48 -5.01 15.46 -1.95
N ARG A 49 -4.22 14.71 -1.18
CA ARG A 49 -3.83 15.08 0.18
C ARG A 49 -2.38 14.71 0.46
N SER A 50 -1.65 15.62 1.09
CA SER A 50 -0.40 15.33 1.79
C SER A 50 -0.66 15.30 3.29
N PHE A 51 -0.04 14.37 4.00
CA PHE A 51 -0.15 14.30 5.45
C PHE A 51 1.16 13.80 6.06
N PRO A 52 1.51 14.29 7.26
CA PRO A 52 2.68 13.78 7.96
C PRO A 52 2.48 12.32 8.37
N TYR A 53 3.50 11.49 8.11
CA TYR A 53 3.52 10.10 8.54
C TYR A 53 4.59 9.89 9.62
N PRO A 54 4.21 9.60 10.87
CA PRO A 54 5.18 9.38 11.93
C PRO A 54 5.91 8.05 11.69
N ASP A 55 7.24 8.11 11.61
CA ASP A 55 8.08 6.91 11.55
C ASP A 55 7.96 6.15 12.87
N ARG A 56 7.17 5.07 12.86
CA ARG A 56 6.89 4.24 14.05
C ARG A 56 8.09 3.45 14.56
N HIS A 57 9.25 3.55 13.91
CA HIS A 57 10.43 2.76 14.26
C HIS A 57 11.28 3.34 15.39
N THR A 58 11.00 4.56 15.85
CA THR A 58 11.84 5.25 16.84
C THR A 58 11.08 5.46 18.15
N ARG A 59 11.43 4.70 19.20
CA ARG A 59 10.92 4.87 20.58
C ARG A 59 11.47 6.12 21.29
N GLN A 60 12.28 6.94 20.62
CA GLN A 60 12.82 8.17 21.18
C GLN A 60 12.13 9.36 20.53
N GLN A 61 11.21 9.94 21.29
CA GLN A 61 10.44 11.10 20.92
C GLN A 61 11.33 12.34 21.07
N GLN A 62 11.97 12.73 19.97
CA GLN A 62 12.30 14.12 19.71
C GLN A 62 11.46 14.53 18.50
N VAL A 63 10.67 15.59 18.65
CA VAL A 63 9.97 16.23 17.53
C VAL A 63 11.05 16.86 16.65
N ILE A 64 11.61 16.07 15.74
CA ILE A 64 12.58 16.54 14.75
C ILE A 64 11.75 17.15 13.63
N ALA A 65 11.99 18.44 13.36
CA ALA A 65 11.49 19.12 12.17
C ALA A 65 12.06 18.42 10.93
N GLY A 66 11.29 17.47 10.40
CA GLY A 66 11.70 16.58 9.30
C GLY A 66 10.66 15.46 9.12
N GLU A 67 9.38 15.81 9.25
CA GLU A 67 8.26 14.87 9.22
C GLU A 67 8.14 14.24 7.82
N THR A 68 8.31 12.92 7.71
CA THR A 68 8.18 12.20 6.44
C THR A 68 6.75 12.37 5.91
N LEU A 69 6.58 13.23 4.88
CA LEU A 69 5.29 13.45 4.25
C LEU A 69 4.89 12.23 3.41
N ARG A 70 3.62 11.84 3.50
CA ARG A 70 3.00 10.89 2.57
C ARG A 70 2.00 11.59 1.69
N TYR A 71 2.05 11.22 0.42
CA TYR A 71 1.20 11.77 -0.62
C TYR A 71 0.18 10.71 -1.03
N GLU A 72 -1.10 11.08 -0.97
CA GLU A 72 -2.20 10.22 -1.35
C GLU A 72 -3.10 10.92 -2.35
N VAL A 73 -3.47 10.20 -3.41
CA VAL A 73 -4.44 10.64 -4.41
C VAL A 73 -5.63 9.70 -4.39
N THR A 74 -6.83 10.26 -4.34
CA THR A 74 -8.08 9.51 -4.49
C THR A 74 -8.48 9.54 -5.96
N PHE A 75 -8.51 8.37 -6.57
CA PHE A 75 -8.99 8.17 -7.93
C PHE A 75 -10.39 7.58 -7.92
N ARG A 76 -11.20 7.98 -8.89
CA ARG A 76 -12.49 7.38 -9.22
C ARG A 76 -12.37 6.62 -10.53
N ARG A 77 -12.65 5.32 -10.53
CA ARG A 77 -12.65 4.51 -11.75
C ARG A 77 -13.81 4.90 -12.64
N THR A 78 -13.58 5.04 -13.94
CA THR A 78 -14.63 5.28 -14.93
C THR A 78 -14.71 4.05 -15.84
N PRO A 79 -15.90 3.48 -16.11
CA PRO A 79 -17.26 3.95 -15.75
C PRO A 79 -17.80 3.44 -14.41
N VAL A 80 -17.07 2.58 -13.70
CA VAL A 80 -17.56 1.87 -12.49
C VAL A 80 -17.98 2.82 -11.36
N GLY A 81 -17.34 3.98 -11.25
CA GLY A 81 -17.65 5.01 -10.25
C GLY A 81 -17.03 4.79 -8.87
N GLU A 82 -16.25 3.72 -8.69
CA GLU A 82 -15.60 3.36 -7.43
C GLU A 82 -14.40 4.27 -7.12
N ASN A 83 -14.35 4.78 -5.88
CA ASN A 83 -13.24 5.57 -5.38
C ASN A 83 -12.22 4.68 -4.66
N PHE A 84 -10.94 4.84 -4.97
CA PHE A 84 -9.85 4.16 -4.29
C PHE A 84 -8.67 5.11 -4.10
N LYS A 85 -7.88 4.81 -3.07
CA LYS A 85 -6.76 5.65 -2.62
C LYS A 85 -5.44 5.02 -3.04
N VAL A 86 -4.53 5.84 -3.53
CA VAL A 86 -3.21 5.39 -3.96
C VAL A 86 -2.16 6.26 -3.29
N LEU A 87 -1.23 5.60 -2.61
CA LEU A 87 -0.03 6.24 -2.08
C LEU A 87 1.03 6.31 -3.18
N MET A 88 1.70 7.46 -3.28
CA MET A 88 2.70 7.70 -4.32
C MET A 88 3.82 8.61 -3.80
N SER A 89 4.86 8.79 -4.61
CA SER A 89 5.93 9.74 -4.31
C SER A 89 5.47 11.18 -4.55
N GLU A 90 6.22 12.14 -4.01
CA GLU A 90 5.97 13.57 -4.21
C GLU A 90 5.93 13.96 -5.70
N ALA A 91 6.91 13.51 -6.49
CA ALA A 91 6.96 13.80 -7.93
C ALA A 91 5.70 13.31 -8.67
N GLN A 92 5.24 12.09 -8.38
CA GLN A 92 4.03 11.51 -8.98
C GLN A 92 2.76 12.22 -8.51
N TYR A 93 2.76 12.66 -7.25
CA TYR A 93 1.68 13.44 -6.69
C TYR A 93 1.55 14.76 -7.43
N ASP A 94 2.65 15.48 -7.68
CA ASP A 94 2.63 16.77 -8.37
C ASP A 94 2.18 16.67 -9.83
N GLU A 95 2.46 15.56 -10.51
CA GLU A 95 1.96 15.26 -11.85
C GLU A 95 0.43 15.04 -11.91
N CYS A 96 -0.21 14.65 -10.80
CA CYS A 96 -1.65 14.44 -10.76
C CYS A 96 -2.38 15.77 -10.51
N GLU A 97 -3.35 16.14 -11.35
CA GLU A 97 -4.17 17.33 -11.13
C GLU A 97 -5.58 16.94 -10.65
N ALA A 98 -6.08 17.60 -9.59
CA ALA A 98 -7.42 17.34 -9.09
C ALA A 98 -8.49 17.72 -10.12
N GLY A 99 -9.43 16.81 -10.39
CA GLY A 99 -10.44 16.97 -11.42
C GLY A 99 -10.03 16.46 -12.80
N ALA A 100 -8.74 16.16 -13.03
CA ALA A 100 -8.28 15.59 -14.29
C ALA A 100 -8.83 14.17 -14.47
N THR A 101 -9.31 13.87 -15.68
CA THR A 101 -9.70 12.52 -16.08
C THR A 101 -8.70 12.01 -17.11
N GLY A 102 -8.27 10.77 -17.00
CA GLY A 102 -7.27 10.24 -17.89
C GLY A 102 -6.94 8.78 -17.68
N ALA A 103 -5.93 8.33 -18.43
CA ALA A 103 -5.45 6.97 -18.39
C ALA A 103 -4.54 6.78 -17.16
N LEU A 104 -5.02 6.02 -16.20
CA LEU A 104 -4.28 5.57 -15.02
C LEU A 104 -3.67 4.19 -15.29
N LYS A 105 -2.35 4.09 -15.15
CA LYS A 105 -1.61 2.83 -15.21
C LYS A 105 -1.26 2.36 -13.80
N MET A 106 -1.65 1.13 -13.50
CA MET A 106 -1.40 0.47 -12.22
C MET A 106 -0.73 -0.89 -12.45
N GLN A 107 0.11 -1.30 -11.52
CA GLN A 107 0.67 -2.66 -11.47
C GLN A 107 0.27 -3.28 -10.12
N GLY A 108 -0.76 -4.13 -10.13
CA GLY A 108 -1.40 -4.59 -8.89
C GLY A 108 -1.95 -3.39 -8.09
N THR A 109 -1.38 -3.12 -6.92
CA THR A 109 -1.70 -1.95 -6.09
C THR A 109 -0.74 -0.77 -6.25
N ARG A 110 0.32 -0.92 -7.06
CA ARG A 110 1.35 0.11 -7.27
C ARG A 110 0.95 1.08 -8.38
N PHE A 111 1.13 2.37 -8.12
CA PHE A 111 1.03 3.41 -9.14
C PHE A 111 2.19 3.32 -10.13
N VAL A 112 1.88 3.39 -11.43
CA VAL A 112 2.90 3.44 -12.48
C VAL A 112 2.95 4.84 -13.11
N SER A 113 1.82 5.32 -13.64
CA SER A 113 1.74 6.64 -14.25
C SER A 113 0.28 7.08 -14.41
N PHE A 114 0.05 8.39 -14.46
CA PHE A 114 -1.23 8.97 -14.85
C PHE A 114 -1.02 9.89 -16.05
N THR A 115 -1.78 9.66 -17.12
CA THR A 115 -1.77 10.52 -18.30
C THR A 115 -3.12 11.22 -18.39
N PRO A 116 -3.19 12.54 -18.13
CA PRO A 116 -4.41 13.30 -18.30
C PRO A 116 -4.91 13.15 -19.74
N GLY A 117 -6.16 12.73 -19.92
CA GLY A 117 -6.83 12.84 -21.20
C GLY A 117 -7.10 14.32 -21.40
N GLY A 118 -6.41 14.93 -22.37
CA GLY A 118 -6.62 16.34 -22.70
C GLY A 118 -8.11 16.66 -22.82
N ARG A 119 -8.50 17.83 -22.30
CA ARG A 119 -9.86 18.38 -22.45
C ARG A 119 -10.30 18.40 -23.91
#